data_AF-A0A4Q5BIG5-F1
#
_entry.id   AF-A0A4Q5BIG5-F1
#
_cell.length_a   1.000
_cell.length_b   1.000
_cell.length_c   1.000
_cell.angle_alpha   90.00
_cell.angle_beta   90.00
_cell.angle_gamma   90.00
#
_symmetry.space_group_name_H-M   'P 1'
#
loop_
_entity.id
_entity.type
_entity.pdbx_description
1 polymer ?
#
loop_
_entity_poly.entity_id
_entity_poly.type
_entity_poly.pdbx_seq_one_letter_code
_entity_poly.pdbx_strand_id
1 'polypeptide(L)'
;MTLAEEFKSRNFSIYGQWTGVLCIVLCFALGIANIFNANWVIAFSIVCLVCSFIIIFIEIPLLLRICPTSPKFDTFIRKFSSNYMRAAIYAAMSAIQWASIAARATSLIVAAVFLLLAAVFYALAGFKGQQFQGSKTLGGQGVAQMII
;
A
#
# COMPACT_ATOMS: atom_id res chain seq x y z
N MET A 1 10.10 19.41 8.10
CA MET A 1 8.74 19.20 8.58
C MET A 1 8.74 17.93 9.40
N THR A 2 8.31 18.00 10.65
CA THR A 2 8.31 16.86 11.57
C THR A 2 7.07 15.97 11.33
N LEU A 3 7.11 14.70 11.76
CA LEU A 3 5.98 13.76 11.66
C LEU A 3 4.66 14.36 12.20
N ALA A 4 4.75 15.18 13.24
CA ALA A 4 3.62 15.88 13.84
C ALA A 4 2.97 16.93 12.91
N GLU A 5 3.76 17.57 12.05
CA GLU A 5 3.26 18.55 11.07
C GLU A 5 2.59 17.86 9.88
N GLU A 6 3.05 16.68 9.48
CA GLU A 6 2.45 15.87 8.41
C GLU A 6 1.05 15.37 8.80
N PHE A 7 0.88 14.88 10.03
CA PHE A 7 -0.43 14.52 10.57
C PHE A 7 -1.35 15.73 10.77
N LYS A 8 -0.81 16.95 10.89
CA LYS A 8 -1.57 18.20 11.04
C LYS A 8 -1.99 18.81 9.70
N SER A 9 -1.35 18.40 8.59
CA SER A 9 -1.57 18.96 7.24
C SER A 9 -2.94 18.68 6.63
N ARG A 10 -3.78 17.82 7.25
CA ARG A 10 -5.10 17.39 6.73
C ARG A 10 -5.07 16.88 5.28
N ASN A 11 -3.91 16.43 4.79
CA ASN A 11 -3.78 15.90 3.44
C ASN A 11 -4.12 14.40 3.43
N PHE A 12 -5.18 14.02 2.71
CA PHE A 12 -5.65 12.64 2.64
C PHE A 12 -4.63 11.73 1.95
N SER A 13 -3.77 12.28 1.09
CA SER A 13 -2.64 11.56 0.49
C SER A 13 -1.62 11.09 1.53
N ILE A 14 -1.36 11.90 2.57
CA ILE A 14 -0.39 11.56 3.63
C ILE A 14 -0.99 10.49 4.56
N TYR A 15 -2.27 10.63 4.94
CA TYR A 15 -2.96 9.58 5.70
C TYR A 15 -3.04 8.27 4.91
N GLY A 16 -3.26 8.34 3.59
CA GLY A 16 -3.21 7.18 2.69
C GLY A 16 -1.84 6.49 2.73
N GLN A 17 -0.75 7.26 2.64
CA GLN A 17 0.62 6.72 2.68
C GLN A 17 0.96 6.08 4.03
N TRP A 18 0.63 6.73 5.16
CA TRP A 18 0.85 6.15 6.49
C TRP A 18 0.02 4.88 6.72
N THR A 19 -1.22 4.86 6.23
CA THR A 19 -2.06 3.65 6.24
C THR A 19 -1.46 2.57 5.36
N GLY A 20 -0.89 2.94 4.21
CA GLY A 20 -0.16 2.03 3.34
C GLY A 20 1.04 1.39 4.03
N VAL A 21 1.83 2.18 4.75
CA VAL A 21 2.95 1.66 5.57
C VAL A 21 2.46 0.70 6.65
N LEU A 22 1.36 1.03 7.33
CA LEU A 22 0.72 0.12 8.29
C LEU A 22 0.29 -1.19 7.61
N CYS A 23 -0.28 -1.11 6.40
CA CYS A 23 -0.68 -2.28 5.62
C CYS A 23 0.50 -3.18 5.26
N ILE A 24 1.70 -2.64 5.04
CA ILE A 24 2.91 -3.45 4.82
C ILE A 24 3.16 -4.38 6.01
N VAL A 25 3.20 -3.80 7.21
CA VAL A 25 3.49 -4.53 8.45
C VAL A 25 2.40 -5.55 8.73
N LEU A 26 1.13 -5.15 8.58
CA LEU A 26 -0.01 -6.03 8.80
C LEU A 26 -0.07 -7.18 7.80
N CYS A 27 0.04 -6.91 6.49
CA CYS A 27 0.02 -7.96 5.47
C CYS A 27 1.20 -8.93 5.63
N PHE A 28 2.37 -8.43 6.03
CA PHE A 28 3.53 -9.28 6.26
C PHE A 28 3.35 -10.18 7.50
N ALA A 29 2.98 -9.59 8.64
CA ALA A 29 2.79 -10.34 9.89
C ALA A 29 1.62 -11.34 9.80
N LEU A 30 0.48 -10.90 9.25
CA LEU A 30 -0.71 -11.74 9.09
C LEU A 30 -0.53 -12.79 8.00
N GLY A 31 0.23 -12.49 6.95
CA GLY A 31 0.62 -13.47 5.94
C GLY A 31 1.44 -14.61 6.55
N ILE A 32 2.50 -14.31 7.31
CA ILE A 32 3.31 -15.34 7.99
C ILE A 32 2.48 -16.11 9.01
N ALA A 33 1.69 -15.42 9.82
CA ALA A 33 0.87 -16.07 10.86
C ALA A 33 -0.14 -17.08 10.28
N ASN A 34 -0.64 -16.83 9.07
CA ASN A 34 -1.65 -17.70 8.45
C ASN A 34 -1.09 -18.81 7.56
N ILE A 35 0.22 -18.80 7.23
CA ILE A 35 0.89 -19.88 6.47
C ILE A 35 0.80 -21.23 7.18
N PHE A 36 0.77 -21.25 8.52
CA PHE A 36 0.75 -22.48 9.30
C PHE A 36 -0.63 -23.15 9.39
N ASN A 37 -1.66 -22.62 8.72
CA ASN A 37 -2.98 -23.25 8.68
C ASN A 37 -3.04 -24.30 7.57
N ALA A 38 -3.36 -25.56 7.88
CA ALA A 38 -3.46 -26.66 6.91
C ALA A 38 -4.73 -26.61 6.01
N ASN A 39 -5.07 -25.45 5.44
CA ASN A 39 -6.27 -25.25 4.63
C ASN A 39 -5.96 -24.34 3.42
N TRP A 40 -6.95 -24.11 2.54
CA TRP A 40 -6.82 -23.25 1.34
C TRP A 40 -6.41 -21.79 1.64
N VAL A 41 -6.43 -21.41 2.92
CA VAL A 41 -5.92 -20.15 3.48
C VAL A 41 -4.42 -19.93 3.20
N ILE A 42 -3.62 -20.99 3.00
CA ILE A 42 -2.19 -20.85 2.67
C ILE A 42 -2.01 -20.05 1.37
N ALA A 43 -2.82 -20.34 0.35
CA ALA A 43 -2.74 -19.62 -0.93
C ALA A 43 -3.02 -18.11 -0.75
N PHE A 44 -4.05 -17.76 0.04
CA PHE A 44 -4.36 -16.37 0.37
C PHE A 44 -3.27 -15.70 1.21
N SER A 45 -2.61 -16.45 2.09
CA SER A 45 -1.50 -15.97 2.91
C SER A 45 -0.26 -15.64 2.06
N ILE A 46 0.07 -16.48 1.08
CA ILE A 46 1.14 -16.21 0.11
C ILE A 46 0.81 -14.96 -0.70
N VAL A 47 -0.44 -14.82 -1.18
CA VAL A 47 -0.87 -13.60 -1.88
C VAL A 47 -0.76 -12.39 -0.96
N CYS A 48 -1.11 -12.49 0.32
CA CYS A 48 -0.98 -11.41 1.31
C CYS A 48 0.49 -10.97 1.50
N LEU A 49 1.43 -11.92 1.50
CA LEU A 49 2.86 -11.61 1.54
C LEU A 49 3.34 -10.92 0.27
N VAL A 50 2.97 -11.43 -0.91
CA VAL A 50 3.30 -10.77 -2.18
C VAL A 50 2.73 -9.34 -2.21
N CYS A 51 1.51 -9.17 -1.70
CA CYS A 51 0.88 -7.88 -1.53
C CYS A 51 1.72 -6.92 -0.66
N SER A 52 2.31 -7.38 0.46
CA SER A 52 3.14 -6.52 1.31
C SER A 52 4.36 -6.00 0.55
N PHE A 53 5.02 -6.85 -0.24
CA PHE A 53 6.15 -6.44 -1.07
C PHE A 53 5.75 -5.42 -2.14
N ILE A 54 4.64 -5.64 -2.83
CA ILE A 54 4.11 -4.69 -3.82
C ILE A 54 3.84 -3.32 -3.17
N ILE A 55 3.21 -3.31 -1.99
CA ILE A 55 2.90 -2.07 -1.27
C ILE A 55 4.18 -1.33 -0.85
N ILE A 56 5.22 -2.05 -0.42
CA ILE A 56 6.53 -1.43 -0.11
C ILE A 56 7.03 -0.57 -1.28
N PHE A 57 7.00 -1.11 -2.51
CA PHE A 57 7.48 -0.38 -3.69
C PHE A 57 6.57 0.78 -4.09
N ILE A 58 5.26 0.65 -3.89
CA ILE A 58 4.31 1.73 -4.17
C ILE A 58 4.48 2.87 -3.17
N GLU A 59 4.65 2.56 -1.88
CA GLU A 59 4.70 3.58 -0.83
C GLU A 59 6.07 4.22 -0.62
N ILE A 60 7.14 3.47 -0.89
CA ILE A 60 8.52 3.91 -0.71
C ILE A 60 9.22 3.93 -2.08
N PRO A 61 8.98 4.95 -2.93
CA PRO A 61 9.63 5.07 -4.24
C PRO A 61 11.16 5.20 -4.14
N LEU A 62 11.68 5.54 -2.95
CA LEU A 62 13.10 5.56 -2.65
C LEU A 62 13.76 4.16 -2.78
N LEU A 63 13.01 3.08 -2.53
CA LEU A 63 13.52 1.72 -2.76
C LEU A 63 13.80 1.44 -4.25
N LEU A 64 13.02 2.01 -5.17
CA LEU A 64 13.27 1.88 -6.62
C LEU A 64 14.56 2.54 -7.07
N ARG A 65 15.08 3.49 -6.29
CA ARG A 65 16.34 4.19 -6.61
C ARG A 65 17.57 3.45 -6.07
N ILE A 66 17.42 2.73 -4.96
CA ILE A 66 18.51 1.99 -4.30
C ILE A 66 18.61 0.57 -4.84
N CYS A 67 17.47 -0.08 -5.10
CA CYS A 67 17.45 -1.41 -5.68
C CYS A 67 17.59 -1.32 -7.21
N PRO A 68 18.55 -2.04 -7.84
CA PRO A 68 18.64 -2.15 -9.29
C PRO A 68 17.47 -3.00 -9.82
N THR A 69 16.29 -2.40 -9.89
CA THR A 69 15.09 -3.05 -10.43
C THR A 69 15.06 -2.97 -11.96
N SER A 70 14.40 -3.94 -12.58
CA SER A 70 14.28 -3.97 -14.04
C SER A 70 13.51 -2.72 -14.53
N PRO A 71 13.90 -2.11 -15.67
CA PRO A 71 13.19 -0.95 -16.24
C PRO A 71 11.69 -1.19 -16.47
N LYS A 72 11.30 -2.45 -16.71
CA LYS A 72 9.88 -2.86 -16.82
C LYS A 72 9.14 -2.72 -15.50
N PHE A 73 9.79 -3.05 -14.38
CA PHE A 73 9.24 -2.92 -13.04
C PHE A 73 9.09 -1.44 -12.66
N ASP A 74 10.10 -0.62 -12.96
CA ASP A 74 10.03 0.82 -12.69
C ASP A 74 8.88 1.48 -13.45
N THR A 75 8.70 1.13 -14.72
CA THR A 75 7.59 1.62 -15.54
C THR A 75 6.24 1.15 -14.99
N PHE A 76 6.17 -0.08 -14.47
CA PHE A 76 4.99 -0.59 -13.79
C PHE A 76 4.67 0.21 -12.52
N ILE A 77 5.65 0.43 -11.63
CA ILE A 77 5.41 1.18 -10.39
C ILE A 77 5.05 2.65 -10.67
N ARG A 78 5.63 3.26 -11.70
CA ARG A 78 5.28 4.64 -12.11
C ARG A 78 3.80 4.83 -12.47
N LYS A 79 3.11 3.78 -12.93
CA LYS A 79 1.65 3.84 -13.18
C LYS A 79 0.85 4.08 -11.89
N PHE A 80 1.39 3.72 -10.73
CA PHE A 80 0.77 3.90 -9.42
C PHE A 80 1.19 5.20 -8.71
N SER A 81 1.70 6.17 -9.47
CA SER A 81 1.99 7.52 -8.95
C SER A 81 0.72 8.34 -8.67
N SER A 82 -0.38 8.06 -9.37
CA SER A 82 -1.66 8.75 -9.18
C SER A 82 -2.44 8.21 -7.98
N ASN A 83 -3.08 9.11 -7.22
CA ASN A 83 -3.96 8.76 -6.11
C ASN A 83 -5.09 7.81 -6.52
N TYR A 84 -5.65 7.97 -7.71
CA TYR A 84 -6.69 7.07 -8.24
C TYR A 84 -6.17 5.66 -8.51
N MET A 85 -4.96 5.54 -9.06
CA MET A 85 -4.35 4.24 -9.33
C MET A 85 -3.94 3.53 -8.05
N ARG A 86 -3.50 4.27 -7.02
CA ARG A 86 -3.29 3.74 -5.67
C ARG A 86 -4.59 3.24 -5.07
N ALA A 87 -5.66 4.03 -5.11
CA ALA A 87 -6.97 3.60 -4.63
C ALA A 87 -7.42 2.29 -5.29
N ALA A 88 -7.25 2.19 -6.62
CA ALA A 88 -7.63 1.00 -7.37
C ALA A 88 -6.84 -0.26 -6.96
N ILE A 89 -5.51 -0.16 -6.80
CA ILE A 89 -4.69 -1.33 -6.42
C ILE A 89 -4.96 -1.75 -4.97
N TYR A 90 -5.10 -0.82 -4.04
CA TYR A 90 -5.48 -1.14 -2.66
C TYR A 90 -6.87 -1.78 -2.58
N ALA A 91 -7.83 -1.30 -3.36
CA ALA A 91 -9.17 -1.90 -3.45
C ALA A 91 -9.12 -3.32 -4.03
N ALA A 92 -8.36 -3.54 -5.11
CA ALA A 92 -8.19 -4.87 -5.69
C ALA A 92 -7.54 -5.87 -4.71
N MET A 93 -6.49 -5.43 -4.01
CA MET A 93 -5.80 -6.24 -3.00
C MET A 93 -6.73 -6.54 -1.81
N SER A 94 -7.52 -5.56 -1.37
CA SER A 94 -8.55 -5.77 -0.33
C SER A 94 -9.59 -6.79 -0.77
N ALA A 95 -10.12 -6.69 -1.99
CA ALA A 95 -11.13 -7.61 -2.53
C ALA A 95 -10.62 -9.07 -2.57
N ILE A 96 -9.36 -9.27 -2.97
CA ILE A 96 -8.73 -10.60 -2.94
C ILE A 96 -8.68 -11.16 -1.51
N GLN A 97 -8.40 -10.33 -0.51
CA GLN A 97 -8.37 -10.79 0.88
C GLN A 97 -9.75 -10.96 1.50
N TRP A 98 -10.77 -10.22 1.03
CA TRP A 98 -12.16 -10.52 1.38
C TRP A 98 -12.60 -11.89 0.85
N ALA A 99 -12.11 -12.32 -0.32
CA ALA A 99 -12.37 -13.66 -0.84
C ALA A 99 -11.81 -14.79 0.06
N SER A 100 -10.81 -14.50 0.90
CA SER A 100 -10.27 -15.49 1.86
C SER A 100 -11.30 -15.97 2.90
N ILE A 101 -12.32 -15.15 3.19
CA ILE A 101 -13.39 -15.51 4.13
C ILE A 101 -14.18 -16.72 3.65
N ALA A 102 -14.34 -16.90 2.33
CA ALA A 102 -15.02 -18.06 1.75
C ALA A 102 -14.29 -19.38 2.08
N ALA A 103 -12.97 -19.34 2.31
CA ALA A 103 -12.22 -20.51 2.77
C ALA A 103 -12.31 -20.65 4.29
N ARG A 104 -11.99 -19.60 5.05
CA ARG A 104 -12.10 -19.57 6.52
C ARG A 104 -11.97 -18.14 7.03
N ALA A 105 -12.74 -17.79 8.06
CA ALA A 105 -12.52 -16.55 8.80
C ALA A 105 -11.20 -16.64 9.60
N THR A 106 -10.20 -15.85 9.21
CA THR A 106 -8.91 -15.74 9.92
C THR A 106 -8.50 -14.29 10.11
N SER A 107 -7.32 -14.05 10.68
CA SER A 107 -6.79 -12.71 10.89
C SER A 107 -6.47 -11.95 9.58
N LEU A 108 -6.54 -12.60 8.40
CA LEU A 108 -6.49 -11.95 7.08
C LEU A 108 -7.59 -10.90 6.88
N ILE A 109 -8.71 -11.02 7.60
CA ILE A 109 -9.79 -10.01 7.59
C ILE A 109 -9.26 -8.64 8.05
N VAL A 110 -8.36 -8.62 9.03
CA VAL A 110 -7.76 -7.37 9.52
C VAL A 110 -6.98 -6.71 8.38
N ALA A 111 -6.15 -7.46 7.65
CA ALA A 111 -5.45 -6.94 6.47
C ALA A 111 -6.43 -6.39 5.41
N ALA A 112 -7.52 -7.13 5.13
CA ALA A 112 -8.54 -6.72 4.16
C ALA A 112 -9.19 -5.37 4.52
N VAL A 113 -9.51 -5.15 5.80
CA VAL A 113 -10.10 -3.90 6.30
C VAL A 113 -9.12 -2.73 6.18
N PHE A 114 -7.86 -2.91 6.59
CA PHE A 114 -6.87 -1.83 6.52
C PHE A 114 -6.50 -1.47 5.07
N LEU A 115 -6.44 -2.46 4.17
CA LEU A 115 -6.27 -2.23 2.73
C LEU A 115 -7.45 -1.43 2.15
N LEU A 116 -8.68 -1.72 2.59
CA LEU A 116 -9.87 -0.98 2.17
C LEU A 116 -9.84 0.47 2.70
N LEU A 117 -9.43 0.65 3.95
CA LEU A 117 -9.28 1.98 4.55
C LEU A 117 -8.24 2.82 3.81
N ALA A 118 -7.11 2.22 3.40
CA ALA A 118 -6.11 2.87 2.56
C ALA A 118 -6.69 3.24 1.19
N ALA A 119 -7.45 2.34 0.55
CA ALA A 119 -8.12 2.61 -0.72
C ALA A 119 -9.08 3.80 -0.62
N VAL A 120 -9.85 3.88 0.46
CA VAL A 120 -10.78 5.00 0.72
C VAL A 120 -10.02 6.31 0.90
N PHE A 121 -8.92 6.34 1.66
CA PHE A 121 -8.12 7.55 1.81
C PHE A 121 -7.51 8.03 0.50
N TYR A 122 -7.01 7.11 -0.32
CA TYR A 122 -6.50 7.45 -1.65
C TYR A 122 -7.61 7.89 -2.62
N ALA A 123 -8.78 7.28 -2.56
CA ALA A 123 -9.93 7.70 -3.35
C ALA A 123 -10.38 9.10 -2.96
N LEU A 124 -10.52 9.39 -1.65
CA LEU A 124 -10.88 10.71 -1.14
C LEU A 124 -9.85 11.78 -1.51
N ALA A 125 -8.55 11.44 -1.51
CA ALA A 125 -7.49 12.33 -1.98
C ALA A 125 -7.64 12.63 -3.49
N GLY A 126 -7.97 11.62 -4.29
CA GLY A 126 -8.28 11.75 -5.71
C GLY A 126 -9.50 12.66 -5.96
N PHE A 127 -10.62 12.39 -5.30
CA PHE A 127 -11.86 13.16 -5.41
C PHE A 127 -11.69 14.62 -4.96
N LYS A 128 -10.85 14.88 -3.95
CA LYS A 128 -10.51 16.24 -3.52
C LYS A 128 -9.51 16.95 -4.43
N GLY A 129 -9.06 16.32 -5.52
CA GLY A 129 -8.07 16.88 -6.43
C GLY A 129 -6.72 17.16 -5.76
N GLN A 130 -6.44 16.53 -4.62
CA GLN A 130 -5.18 16.73 -3.92
C GLN A 130 -4.07 16.07 -4.75
N GLN A 131 -3.04 16.83 -5.13
CA GLN A 131 -1.85 16.23 -5.72
C GLN A 131 -1.18 15.30 -4.71
N PHE A 132 -0.68 14.17 -5.19
CA PHE A 132 0.05 13.22 -4.35
C PHE A 132 1.23 13.93 -3.69
N GLN A 133 1.14 14.15 -2.38
CA GLN A 133 2.24 14.64 -1.57
C GLN A 133 2.76 13.47 -0.76
N GLY A 134 3.88 12.92 -1.22
CA GLY A 134 4.62 11.93 -0.46
C GLY A 134 5.26 12.56 0.77
N SER A 135 5.16 11.89 1.90
CA SER A 135 5.84 12.23 3.14
C SER A 135 7.34 12.44 2.93
N LYS A 136 7.90 13.47 3.57
CA LYS A 136 9.33 13.82 3.42
C LYS A 136 10.23 12.74 4.00
N THR A 137 9.76 12.03 5.03
CA THR A 137 10.51 10.92 5.65
C THR A 137 10.56 9.67 4.78
N LEU A 138 9.69 9.55 3.78
CA LEU A 138 9.65 8.41 2.84
C LEU A 138 10.22 8.78 1.45
N GLY A 139 10.87 9.95 1.33
CA GLY A 139 11.57 10.39 0.12
C GLY A 139 10.76 11.31 -0.82
N GLY A 140 9.59 11.79 -0.41
CA GLY A 140 8.65 12.51 -1.28
C GLY A 140 9.11 13.86 -1.84
N GLN A 141 10.00 14.59 -1.16
CA GLN A 141 10.36 15.96 -1.58
C GLN A 141 11.61 16.10 -2.47
N GLY A 142 12.45 15.08 -2.57
CA GLY A 142 13.68 15.15 -3.41
C GLY A 142 13.63 14.28 -4.66
N VAL A 143 12.75 13.28 -4.71
CA VAL A 143 12.68 12.32 -5.82
C VAL A 143 11.51 12.61 -6.75
N ALA A 144 10.36 13.09 -6.23
CA ALA A 144 9.18 13.38 -7.05
C ALA A 144 9.34 14.62 -7.97
N GLN A 145 10.19 15.59 -7.62
CA GLN A 145 10.47 16.78 -8.46
C GLN A 145 11.54 16.56 -9.54
N MET A 146 12.25 15.42 -9.55
CA MET A 146 13.24 15.10 -10.58
C MET A 146 12.74 14.09 -11.63
N ILE A 147 11.44 13.77 -11.63
CA ILE A 147 10.78 12.96 -12.68
C ILE A 147 9.93 13.87 -13.60
N ILE A 148 10.22 15.19 -13.60
CA ILE A 148 9.77 16.10 -14.66
C ILE A 148 10.88 16.16 -15.70
#